data_AF-A0A2V6LZ57-F1
#
_entry.id   AF-A0A2V6LZ57-F1
#
_cell.length_a   1.000
_cell.length_b   1.000
_cell.length_c   1.000
_cell.angle_alpha   90.00
_cell.angle_beta   90.00
_cell.angle_gamma   90.00
#
_symmetry.space_group_name_H-M   'P 1'
#
loop_
_entity.id
_entity.type
_entity.pdbx_description
1 polymer ?
#
loop_
_entity_poly.entity_id
_entity_poly.type
_entity_poly.pdbx_seq_one_letter_code
_entity_poly.pdbx_strand_id
1 'polypeptide(L)'
;MPSSQGSGPEKPRKTAGNGADRGLAQQSGGRVFQGSPTGSAQDIHRAPPHSLEAEQGVLGSMLIAPQDVIPECVEKIKEEYFYVPAHQTVFRVLVEQWSAGQAIDLITFTQTLRDQNVLETIGGASFVTSLFTFVPTAANVEYYLEIVRDKYVLRQIIITCTEGVRRAYEEQGEVGPLLDEVEHNIF
;
A
#
# COMPACT_ATOMS: atom_id res chain seq x y z
N MET A 1 7.69 -62.76 -13.93
CA MET A 1 8.61 -63.33 -14.95
C MET A 1 7.76 -63.87 -16.09
N PRO A 2 8.15 -63.71 -17.37
CA PRO A 2 8.83 -62.59 -18.01
C PRO A 2 8.12 -62.22 -19.34
N SER A 3 8.41 -61.09 -19.99
CA SER A 3 9.17 -60.99 -21.26
C SER A 3 8.54 -59.80 -22.01
N SER A 4 9.17 -58.94 -22.81
CA SER A 4 10.52 -58.81 -23.38
C SER A 4 10.44 -57.50 -24.19
N GLN A 5 11.32 -56.52 -23.95
CA GLN A 5 12.49 -56.18 -24.78
C GLN A 5 12.26 -55.65 -26.21
N GLY A 6 13.08 -54.64 -26.55
CA GLY A 6 13.36 -54.10 -27.88
C GLY A 6 13.75 -52.62 -27.72
N SER A 7 14.99 -52.17 -27.46
CA SER A 7 16.36 -52.49 -27.95
C SER A 7 16.67 -52.03 -29.39
N GLY A 8 17.13 -50.77 -29.51
CA GLY A 8 18.24 -50.28 -30.35
C GLY A 8 17.94 -49.85 -31.81
N PRO A 9 18.94 -49.28 -32.55
CA PRO A 9 20.19 -48.62 -32.15
C PRO A 9 20.64 -47.37 -33.00
N GLU A 10 21.74 -46.71 -32.58
CA GLU A 10 22.90 -46.11 -33.36
C GLU A 10 22.70 -45.32 -34.68
N LYS A 11 23.49 -44.31 -35.10
CA LYS A 11 24.59 -43.41 -34.63
C LYS A 11 24.92 -42.44 -35.83
N PRO A 12 25.97 -41.58 -35.82
CA PRO A 12 26.04 -40.28 -36.50
C PRO A 12 26.95 -40.27 -37.76
N ARG A 13 27.11 -39.11 -38.43
CA ARG A 13 28.44 -38.61 -38.92
C ARG A 13 28.42 -37.25 -39.67
N LYS A 14 29.47 -36.46 -39.37
CA LYS A 14 30.36 -35.62 -40.25
C LYS A 14 29.75 -34.35 -40.92
N THR A 15 30.46 -33.23 -41.14
CA THR A 15 31.91 -32.86 -41.24
C THR A 15 32.03 -31.32 -41.19
N ALA A 16 32.96 -30.73 -40.43
CA ALA A 16 34.24 -30.14 -40.85
C ALA A 16 34.20 -28.88 -41.75
N GLY A 17 34.81 -27.79 -41.26
CA GLY A 17 35.16 -26.59 -42.02
C GLY A 17 36.01 -25.63 -41.18
N ASN A 18 37.31 -25.59 -41.47
CA ASN A 18 38.41 -24.93 -40.75
C ASN A 18 38.62 -23.48 -41.25
N GLY A 19 39.16 -22.58 -40.42
CA GLY A 19 39.64 -21.27 -40.90
C GLY A 19 39.98 -20.26 -39.80
N ALA A 20 41.24 -20.25 -39.39
CA ALA A 20 41.82 -19.20 -38.57
C ALA A 20 42.31 -18.04 -39.46
N ASP A 21 42.04 -16.78 -39.10
CA ASP A 21 42.99 -15.70 -39.34
C ASP A 21 42.80 -14.52 -38.37
N ARG A 22 43.91 -13.87 -38.08
CA ARG A 22 44.17 -12.86 -37.05
C ARG A 22 43.74 -11.46 -37.52
N GLY A 23 43.37 -10.60 -36.58
CA GLY A 23 43.26 -9.15 -36.82
C GLY A 23 42.98 -8.35 -35.55
N LEU A 24 44.03 -7.75 -35.00
CA LEU A 24 43.98 -6.76 -33.92
C LEU A 24 43.33 -5.46 -34.40
N ALA A 25 42.39 -4.90 -33.62
CA ALA A 25 42.16 -3.47 -33.54
C ALA A 25 41.48 -3.10 -32.21
N GLN A 26 42.18 -2.30 -31.41
CA GLN A 26 41.74 -1.72 -30.15
C GLN A 26 40.44 -0.91 -30.32
N GLN A 27 39.43 -1.25 -29.52
CA GLN A 27 38.22 -0.46 -29.32
C GLN A 27 38.55 0.71 -28.38
N SER A 28 38.56 1.92 -28.95
CA SER A 28 38.52 3.16 -28.18
C SER A 28 37.19 3.30 -27.45
N GLY A 29 37.30 3.79 -26.21
CA GLY A 29 36.23 3.86 -25.23
C GLY A 29 35.04 4.73 -25.66
N GLY A 30 33.86 4.18 -25.35
CA GLY A 30 32.59 4.87 -25.28
C GLY A 30 31.64 3.95 -24.52
N ARG A 31 31.74 3.91 -23.18
CA ARG A 31 30.69 3.28 -22.36
C ARG A 31 29.44 4.12 -22.51
N VAL A 32 28.62 3.77 -23.48
CA VAL A 32 27.22 4.19 -23.54
C VAL A 32 26.59 3.66 -22.25
N PHE A 33 26.16 4.58 -21.38
CA PHE A 33 25.44 4.25 -20.16
C PHE A 33 24.09 3.65 -20.59
N GLN A 34 24.06 2.34 -20.80
CA GLN A 34 22.83 1.59 -21.06
C GLN A 34 22.12 1.39 -19.73
N GLY A 35 21.64 2.50 -19.16
CA GLY A 35 20.60 2.46 -18.15
C GLY A 35 19.31 2.07 -18.86
N SER A 36 19.05 0.78 -18.96
CA SER A 36 17.72 0.29 -19.31
C SER A 36 16.73 0.90 -18.31
N PRO A 37 15.75 1.72 -18.74
CA PRO A 37 14.69 2.16 -17.85
C PRO A 37 13.78 0.95 -17.63
N THR A 38 14.17 0.09 -16.70
CA THR A 38 13.33 -1.03 -16.24
C THR A 38 12.32 -0.50 -15.22
N GLY A 39 11.62 0.57 -15.57
CA GLY A 39 10.32 0.88 -15.00
C GLY A 39 9.30 0.41 -16.02
N SER A 40 8.99 -0.89 -16.03
CA SER A 40 7.90 -1.37 -16.87
C SER A 40 6.63 -0.65 -16.44
N ALA A 41 5.79 -0.26 -17.39
CA ALA A 41 4.46 0.32 -17.17
C ALA A 41 3.47 -0.65 -16.46
N GLN A 42 3.98 -1.64 -15.72
CA GLN A 42 3.23 -2.70 -15.05
C GLN A 42 2.91 -2.38 -13.57
N ASP A 43 3.47 -1.32 -12.99
CA ASP A 43 3.29 -0.99 -11.57
C ASP A 43 1.98 -0.23 -11.24
N ILE A 44 1.20 0.16 -12.24
CA ILE A 44 -0.10 0.86 -12.07
C ILE A 44 -1.20 -0.06 -11.51
N HIS A 45 -0.97 -1.38 -11.50
CA HIS A 45 -1.88 -2.39 -10.96
C HIS A 45 -1.56 -2.82 -9.52
N ARG A 46 -0.55 -2.23 -8.87
CA ARG A 46 -0.26 -2.54 -7.47
C ARG A 46 -1.22 -1.77 -6.58
N ALA A 47 -1.82 -2.47 -5.62
CA ALA A 47 -2.65 -1.82 -4.60
C ALA A 47 -1.83 -0.72 -3.87
N PRO A 48 -2.41 0.46 -3.60
CA PRO A 48 -1.74 1.50 -2.84
C PRO A 48 -1.22 0.99 -1.49
N PRO A 49 -0.12 1.53 -0.95
CA PRO A 49 0.41 1.10 0.35
C PRO A 49 -0.61 1.18 1.48
N HIS A 50 -0.81 0.06 2.18
CA HIS A 50 -1.73 -0.07 3.31
C HIS A 50 -1.29 -1.19 4.26
N SER A 51 -1.89 -1.26 5.44
CA SER A 51 -1.82 -2.41 6.35
C SER A 51 -3.16 -2.54 7.06
N LEU A 52 -3.92 -3.57 6.71
CA LEU A 52 -5.24 -3.81 7.28
C LEU A 52 -5.13 -4.11 8.78
N GLU A 53 -4.08 -4.84 9.16
CA GLU A 53 -3.81 -5.26 10.52
C GLU A 53 -3.47 -4.07 11.41
N ALA A 54 -2.67 -3.12 10.92
CA ALA A 54 -2.37 -1.91 11.67
C ALA A 54 -3.62 -1.02 11.83
N GLU A 55 -4.42 -0.87 10.78
CA GLU A 55 -5.67 -0.11 10.85
C GLU A 55 -6.66 -0.71 11.86
N GLN A 56 -6.89 -2.03 11.79
CA GLN A 56 -7.71 -2.74 12.78
C GLN A 56 -7.09 -2.68 14.18
N GLY A 57 -5.76 -2.67 14.30
CA GLY A 57 -5.04 -2.53 15.55
C GLY A 57 -5.29 -1.19 16.24
N VAL A 58 -5.26 -0.10 15.47
CA VAL A 58 -5.59 1.25 15.96
C VAL A 58 -7.04 1.31 16.42
N LEU A 59 -7.99 0.91 15.56
CA LEU A 59 -9.42 0.95 15.87
C LEU A 59 -9.77 0.06 17.06
N GLY A 60 -9.23 -1.16 17.12
CA GLY A 60 -9.41 -2.07 18.24
C GLY A 60 -8.87 -1.50 19.55
N SER A 61 -7.70 -0.83 19.51
CA SER A 61 -7.13 -0.18 20.69
C SER A 61 -8.00 0.98 21.18
N MET A 62 -8.54 1.80 20.25
CA MET A 62 -9.49 2.87 20.58
C MET A 62 -10.78 2.33 21.23
N LEU A 63 -11.24 1.14 20.82
CA LEU A 63 -12.44 0.52 21.38
C LEU A 63 -12.20 -0.10 22.77
N ILE A 64 -10.99 -0.59 23.06
CA ILE A 64 -10.65 -1.23 24.34
C ILE A 64 -10.37 -0.20 25.44
N ALA A 65 -9.62 0.86 25.12
CA ALA A 65 -9.22 1.89 26.08
C ALA A 65 -9.55 3.29 25.53
N PRO A 66 -10.84 3.62 25.32
CA PRO A 66 -11.25 4.83 24.61
C PRO A 66 -10.75 6.12 25.26
N GLN A 67 -10.70 6.17 26.59
CA GLN A 67 -10.28 7.39 27.31
C GLN A 67 -8.78 7.66 27.21
N ASP A 68 -7.97 6.61 27.12
CA ASP A 68 -6.50 6.74 27.08
C ASP A 68 -6.00 6.85 25.63
N VAL A 69 -6.62 6.11 24.70
CA VAL A 69 -6.11 5.92 23.34
C VAL A 69 -6.64 6.94 22.34
N ILE A 70 -7.93 7.27 22.41
CA ILE A 70 -8.55 8.19 21.43
C ILE A 70 -7.83 9.56 21.42
N PRO A 71 -7.50 10.19 22.56
CA PRO A 71 -6.75 11.46 22.58
C PRO A 71 -5.43 11.37 21.80
N GLU A 72 -4.66 10.31 22.02
CA GLU A 72 -3.38 10.11 21.33
C GLU A 72 -3.57 9.93 19.82
N CYS A 73 -4.59 9.17 19.41
CA CYS A 73 -4.89 8.94 18.00
C CYS A 73 -5.28 10.24 17.29
N VAL A 74 -6.17 11.06 17.88
CA VAL A 74 -6.65 12.30 17.22
C VAL A 74 -5.57 13.37 17.10
N GLU A 75 -4.54 13.34 17.95
CA GLU A 75 -3.37 14.22 17.83
C GLU A 75 -2.46 13.82 16.66
N LYS A 76 -2.36 12.52 16.35
CA LYS A 76 -1.37 11.97 15.41
C LYS A 76 -1.93 11.69 14.01
N ILE A 77 -3.21 11.34 13.88
CA ILE A 77 -3.82 10.88 12.63
C ILE A 77 -5.23 11.45 12.42
N LYS A 78 -5.72 11.36 11.17
CA LYS A 78 -7.08 11.72 10.75
C LYS A 78 -7.74 10.55 10.03
N GLU A 79 -9.05 10.66 9.73
CA GLU A 79 -9.77 9.60 9.03
C GLU A 79 -9.16 9.24 7.67
N GLU A 80 -8.58 10.19 6.94
CA GLU A 80 -8.00 9.94 5.61
C GLU A 80 -6.73 9.06 5.65
N TYR A 81 -6.18 8.84 6.85
CA TYR A 81 -5.02 7.99 7.06
C TYR A 81 -5.34 6.50 6.92
N PHE A 82 -6.62 6.12 7.07
CA PHE A 82 -7.06 4.76 6.84
C PHE A 82 -7.28 4.54 5.34
N TYR A 83 -6.79 3.42 4.81
CA TYR A 83 -7.01 3.05 3.42
C TYR A 83 -8.42 2.51 3.20
N VAL A 84 -8.97 1.77 4.17
CA VAL A 84 -10.28 1.15 4.04
C VAL A 84 -11.39 2.14 4.41
N PRO A 85 -12.37 2.44 3.52
CA PRO A 85 -13.44 3.40 3.81
C PRO A 85 -14.28 3.05 5.05
N ALA A 86 -14.47 1.75 5.32
CA ALA A 86 -15.13 1.29 6.54
C ALA A 86 -14.35 1.71 7.79
N HIS A 87 -13.01 1.61 7.78
CA HIS A 87 -12.17 2.02 8.89
C HIS A 87 -12.17 3.54 9.09
N GLN A 88 -12.16 4.32 7.99
CA GLN A 88 -12.33 5.78 8.04
C GLN A 88 -13.63 6.15 8.78
N THR A 89 -14.73 5.48 8.41
CA THR A 89 -16.05 5.70 9.02
C THR A 89 -16.05 5.32 10.49
N VAL A 90 -15.47 4.17 10.87
CA VAL A 90 -15.37 3.76 12.27
C VAL A 90 -14.55 4.77 13.09
N PHE A 91 -13.41 5.22 12.58
CA PHE A 91 -12.58 6.23 13.24
C PHE A 91 -13.38 7.52 13.49
N ARG A 92 -14.03 8.06 12.44
CA ARG A 92 -14.85 9.27 12.54
C ARG A 92 -15.92 9.15 13.63
N VAL A 93 -16.71 8.07 13.59
CA VAL A 93 -17.80 7.87 14.56
C VAL A 93 -17.26 7.69 15.98
N LEU A 94 -16.12 7.03 16.17
CA LEU A 94 -15.47 6.92 17.48
C LEU A 94 -15.08 8.29 18.04
N VAL A 95 -14.46 9.12 17.20
CA VAL A 95 -14.04 10.47 17.60
C VAL A 95 -15.26 11.34 17.92
N GLU A 96 -16.32 11.28 17.11
CA GLU A 96 -17.58 11.98 17.36
C GLU A 96 -18.22 11.56 18.70
N GLN A 97 -18.37 10.26 18.92
CA GLN A 97 -18.98 9.69 20.13
C GLN A 97 -18.16 10.03 21.38
N TRP A 98 -16.84 9.93 21.28
CA TRP A 98 -15.92 10.33 22.36
C TRP A 98 -16.00 11.82 22.66
N SER A 99 -16.01 12.67 21.63
CA SER A 99 -16.12 14.13 21.76
C SER A 99 -17.45 14.57 22.36
N ALA A 100 -18.52 13.80 22.13
CA ALA A 100 -19.82 14.00 22.76
C ALA A 100 -19.87 13.54 24.23
N GLY A 101 -18.78 13.01 24.78
CA GLY A 101 -18.71 12.47 26.15
C GLY A 101 -19.56 11.21 26.35
N GLN A 102 -19.91 10.52 25.28
CA GLN A 102 -20.71 9.30 25.35
C GLN A 102 -19.83 8.09 25.66
N ALA A 103 -20.38 7.13 26.39
CA ALA A 103 -19.70 5.87 26.64
C ALA A 103 -19.45 5.12 25.33
N ILE A 104 -18.27 4.50 25.20
CA ILE A 104 -17.89 3.68 24.06
C ILE A 104 -17.70 2.25 24.57
N ASP A 105 -18.62 1.38 24.20
CA ASP A 105 -18.58 -0.08 24.38
C ASP A 105 -19.26 -0.76 23.19
N LEU A 106 -19.21 -2.09 23.10
CA LEU A 106 -19.71 -2.81 21.93
C LEU A 106 -21.19 -2.51 21.65
N ILE A 107 -22.03 -2.43 22.68
CA ILE A 107 -23.46 -2.22 22.52
C ILE A 107 -23.73 -0.78 22.10
N THR A 108 -23.17 0.19 22.84
CA THR A 108 -23.39 1.61 22.57
C THR A 108 -22.84 2.02 21.22
N PHE A 109 -21.62 1.61 20.88
CA PHE A 109 -21.00 1.92 19.59
C PHE A 109 -21.78 1.30 18.42
N THR A 110 -22.20 0.04 18.54
CA THR A 110 -23.04 -0.60 17.50
C THR A 110 -24.38 0.13 17.35
N GLN A 111 -24.97 0.63 18.43
CA GLN A 111 -26.20 1.40 18.38
C GLN A 111 -25.98 2.75 17.69
N THR A 112 -24.91 3.49 18.02
CA THR A 112 -24.55 4.74 17.34
C THR A 112 -24.40 4.54 15.83
N LEU A 113 -23.68 3.51 15.41
CA LEU A 113 -23.52 3.17 13.99
C LEU A 113 -24.84 2.85 13.29
N ARG A 114 -25.78 2.20 14.01
CA ARG A 114 -27.13 1.91 13.51
C ARG A 114 -27.96 3.17 13.37
N ASP A 115 -27.94 4.04 14.37
CA ASP A 115 -28.71 5.29 14.39
C ASP A 115 -28.23 6.26 13.29
N GLN A 116 -26.93 6.24 12.99
CA GLN A 116 -26.35 6.97 11.86
C GLN A 116 -26.54 6.28 10.49
N ASN A 117 -27.17 5.10 10.43
CA ASN A 117 -27.37 4.32 9.20
C ASN A 117 -26.09 3.91 8.46
N VAL A 118 -24.97 3.75 9.19
CA VAL A 118 -23.66 3.37 8.62
C VAL A 118 -23.23 1.94 8.97
N LEU A 119 -23.93 1.28 9.91
CA LEU A 119 -23.60 -0.07 10.40
C LEU A 119 -23.46 -1.10 9.27
N GLU A 120 -24.43 -1.15 8.35
CA GLU A 120 -24.41 -2.12 7.25
C GLU A 120 -23.27 -1.82 6.26
N THR A 121 -22.98 -0.54 6.01
CA THR A 121 -21.93 -0.08 5.08
C THR A 121 -20.53 -0.49 5.54
N ILE A 122 -20.30 -0.58 6.85
CA ILE A 122 -19.00 -1.00 7.40
C ILE A 122 -18.84 -2.52 7.54
N GLY A 123 -19.87 -3.32 7.20
CA GLY A 123 -19.84 -4.79 7.31
C GLY A 123 -20.65 -5.37 8.48
N GLY A 124 -21.50 -4.56 9.10
CA GLY A 124 -22.48 -5.01 10.10
C GLY A 124 -21.90 -5.26 11.50
N ALA A 125 -22.77 -5.75 12.40
CA ALA A 125 -22.42 -5.97 13.80
C ALA A 125 -21.28 -6.99 14.02
N SER A 126 -21.12 -7.96 13.11
CA SER A 126 -20.02 -8.92 13.15
C SER A 126 -18.66 -8.24 12.97
N PHE A 127 -18.59 -7.24 12.09
CA PHE A 127 -17.36 -6.49 11.87
C PHE A 127 -16.97 -5.69 13.11
N VAL A 128 -17.93 -4.97 13.72
CA VAL A 128 -17.69 -4.24 14.97
C VAL A 128 -17.20 -5.18 16.07
N THR A 129 -17.85 -6.34 16.23
CA THR A 129 -17.44 -7.35 17.21
C THR A 129 -16.00 -7.82 16.95
N SER A 130 -15.63 -8.03 15.68
CA SER A 130 -14.28 -8.45 15.32
C SER A 130 -13.22 -7.42 15.74
N LEU A 131 -13.50 -6.12 15.61
CA LEU A 131 -12.59 -5.04 16.02
C LEU A 131 -12.35 -5.03 17.54
N PHE A 132 -13.40 -5.23 18.35
CA PHE A 132 -13.27 -5.33 19.81
C PHE A 132 -12.40 -6.51 20.25
N THR A 133 -12.32 -7.56 19.44
CA THR A 133 -11.55 -8.77 19.73
C THR A 133 -10.22 -8.86 18.97
N PHE A 134 -9.91 -7.87 18.14
CA PHE A 134 -8.78 -7.94 17.21
C PHE A 134 -7.42 -7.84 17.93
N VAL A 135 -7.33 -6.95 18.91
CA VAL A 135 -6.14 -6.81 19.77
C VAL A 135 -6.46 -7.24 21.20
N PRO A 136 -5.53 -7.90 21.90
CA PRO A 136 -5.76 -8.33 23.28
C PRO A 136 -5.68 -7.16 24.28
N THR A 137 -4.90 -6.12 23.96
CA THR A 137 -4.73 -4.91 24.77
C THR A 137 -4.45 -3.72 23.86
N ALA A 138 -4.63 -2.51 24.41
CA ALA A 138 -4.31 -1.25 23.73
C ALA A 138 -2.82 -0.86 23.82
N ALA A 139 -1.97 -1.68 24.45
CA ALA A 139 -0.61 -1.29 24.82
C ALA A 139 0.32 -0.97 23.63
N ASN A 140 0.00 -1.49 22.44
CA ASN A 140 0.83 -1.35 21.23
C ASN A 140 0.26 -0.32 20.23
N VAL A 141 -0.69 0.52 20.65
CA VAL A 141 -1.37 1.44 19.72
C VAL A 141 -0.40 2.37 19.00
N GLU A 142 0.64 2.85 19.69
CA GLU A 142 1.65 3.74 19.10
C GLU A 142 2.36 3.09 17.89
N TYR A 143 2.71 1.81 18.00
CA TYR A 143 3.31 1.06 16.90
C TYR A 143 2.36 0.91 15.70
N TYR A 144 1.07 0.67 15.95
CA TYR A 144 0.08 0.59 14.86
C TYR A 144 -0.16 1.95 14.21
N LEU A 145 -0.18 3.03 14.99
CA LEU A 145 -0.31 4.41 14.51
C LEU A 145 0.84 4.80 13.58
N GLU A 146 2.08 4.46 13.95
CA GLU A 146 3.26 4.71 13.10
C GLU A 146 3.11 4.01 11.74
N ILE A 147 2.70 2.74 11.72
CA ILE A 147 2.50 2.01 10.46
C ILE A 147 1.41 2.70 9.61
N VAL A 148 0.26 3.02 10.18
CA VAL A 148 -0.85 3.66 9.45
C VAL A 148 -0.41 4.99 8.85
N ARG A 149 0.31 5.80 9.62
CA ARG A 149 0.88 7.08 9.17
C ARG A 149 1.88 6.90 8.03
N ASP A 150 2.82 5.96 8.16
CA ASP A 150 3.80 5.70 7.12
C ASP A 150 3.12 5.25 5.82
N LYS A 151 2.11 4.39 5.90
CA LYS A 151 1.34 3.98 4.72
C LYS A 151 0.59 5.16 4.10
N TYR A 152 0.00 6.04 4.90
CA TYR A 152 -0.64 7.26 4.40
C TYR A 152 0.35 8.17 3.66
N VAL A 153 1.52 8.43 4.25
CA VAL A 153 2.56 9.26 3.62
C VAL A 153 2.99 8.67 2.27
N LEU A 154 3.20 7.35 2.21
CA LEU A 154 3.53 6.68 0.94
C LEU A 154 2.40 6.82 -0.09
N ARG A 155 1.13 6.76 0.32
CA ARG A 155 -0.01 7.01 -0.58
C ARG A 155 -0.02 8.46 -1.09
N GLN A 156 0.24 9.43 -0.22
CA GLN A 156 0.30 10.84 -0.62
C GLN A 156 1.43 11.10 -1.62
N ILE A 157 2.62 10.53 -1.40
CA ILE A 157 3.73 10.62 -2.36
C ILE A 157 3.31 10.08 -3.73
N ILE A 158 2.66 8.91 -3.78
CA ILE A 158 2.20 8.33 -5.04
C ILE A 158 1.17 9.24 -5.73
N ILE A 159 0.20 9.78 -4.98
CA ILE A 159 -0.82 10.69 -5.52
C ILE A 159 -0.17 11.95 -6.10
N THR A 160 0.68 12.63 -5.32
CA THR A 160 1.37 13.85 -5.75
C THR A 160 2.23 13.63 -6.99
N CYS A 161 3.02 12.54 -7.02
CA CYS A 161 3.85 12.22 -8.18
C CYS A 161 3.00 11.88 -9.43
N THR A 162 1.91 11.12 -9.25
CA THR A 162 1.01 10.77 -10.37
C THR A 162 0.34 12.01 -10.94
N GLU A 163 -0.07 12.94 -10.07
CA GLU A 163 -0.65 14.22 -10.46
C GLU A 163 0.37 15.10 -11.18
N GLY A 164 1.61 15.17 -10.69
CA GLY A 164 2.71 15.86 -11.37
C GLY A 164 2.96 15.32 -12.78
N VAL A 165 2.96 13.99 -12.95
CA VAL A 165 3.08 13.36 -14.27
C VAL A 165 1.90 13.71 -15.17
N ARG A 166 0.66 13.62 -14.66
CA ARG A 166 -0.55 13.98 -15.41
C ARG A 166 -0.46 15.41 -15.93
N ARG A 167 -0.08 16.34 -15.07
CA ARG A 167 0.05 17.76 -15.42
C ARG A 167 1.16 18.03 -16.42
N ALA A 168 2.29 17.31 -16.34
CA ALA A 168 3.36 17.43 -17.32
C ALA A 168 2.91 17.03 -18.74
N TYR A 169 1.92 16.14 -18.89
CA TYR A 169 1.31 15.82 -20.19
C TYR A 169 0.28 16.86 -20.67
N GLU A 170 -0.42 17.51 -19.73
CA GLU A 170 -1.49 18.46 -20.03
C GLU A 170 -1.00 19.90 -20.25
N GLU A 171 0.21 20.23 -19.76
CA GLU A 171 0.78 21.56 -19.84
C GLU A 171 1.04 21.98 -21.30
N GLN A 172 0.46 23.12 -21.69
CA GLN A 172 0.61 23.72 -23.02
C GLN A 172 1.23 25.13 -22.95
N GLY A 173 1.54 25.61 -21.74
CA GLY A 173 2.08 26.94 -21.45
C GLY A 173 3.53 26.93 -20.93
N GLU A 174 3.84 27.85 -20.02
CA GLU A 174 5.19 28.02 -19.47
C GLU A 174 5.51 26.96 -18.40
N VAL A 175 6.66 26.31 -18.55
CA VAL A 175 7.09 25.19 -17.68
C VAL A 175 7.49 25.63 -16.26
N GLY A 176 7.90 26.89 -16.08
CA GLY A 176 8.41 27.41 -14.80
C GLY A 176 7.42 27.30 -13.64
N PRO A 177 6.20 27.85 -13.75
CA PRO A 177 5.18 27.75 -12.69
C PRO A 177 4.80 26.31 -12.32
N LEU A 178 4.78 25.39 -13.30
CA LEU A 178 4.50 23.99 -13.05
C LEU A 178 5.61 23.32 -12.22
N LEU A 179 6.87 23.66 -12.49
CA LEU A 179 8.00 23.14 -11.74
C LEU A 179 7.96 23.58 -10.26
N ASP A 180 7.76 24.88 -10.03
CA ASP A 180 7.70 25.45 -8.67
C ASP A 180 6.56 24.82 -7.84
N GLU A 181 5.42 24.55 -8.46
CA GLU A 181 4.28 23.95 -7.78
C GLU A 181 4.50 22.48 -7.44
N VAL A 182 5.10 21.70 -8.35
CA VAL A 182 5.44 20.30 -8.09
C VAL A 182 6.47 20.21 -6.96
N GLU A 183 7.46 21.11 -6.92
CA GLU A 183 8.42 21.20 -5.81
C GLU A 183 7.71 21.49 -4.48
N HIS A 184 6.79 22.45 -4.45
CA HIS A 184 6.02 22.78 -3.25
C HIS A 184 5.11 21.64 -2.75
N ASN A 185 4.58 20.83 -3.66
CA ASN A 185 3.70 19.71 -3.27
C ASN A 185 4.49 18.50 -2.74
N ILE A 186 5.79 18.41 -3.00
CA ILE A 186 6.66 17.31 -2.57
C ILE A 186 7.45 17.66 -1.29
N PHE A 187 7.85 18.93 -1.13
CA PHE A 187 8.73 19.43 -0.06
C PHE A 187 8.03 20.41 0.89
#